data_AF-F5LJ08-F1
#
_entry.id   AF-F5LJ08-F1
#
_cell.length_a   1.000
_cell.length_b   1.000
_cell.length_c   1.000
_cell.angle_alpha   90.00
_cell.angle_beta   90.00
_cell.angle_gamma   90.00
#
_symmetry.space_group_name_H-M   'P 1'
#
loop_
_entity.id
_entity.type
_entity.pdbx_description
1 polymer ?
#
loop_
_entity_poly.entity_id
_entity_poly.type
_entity_poly.pdbx_seq_one_letter_code
_entity_poly.pdbx_strand_id
1 'polypeptide(L)'
;MKKLTYLTAAAFLGLSLIGGFGISTAEAAQTTSTTTPKNVAAGGSVTASGEYAPTQTKESAFDQSLYSKWLTFSSTGWIQVKLDTAKTVTSYSITAAEDFPERDPKSWVLKGSNDGSTWTVLDTRQNEAFTYRNQTKSYSFANTSSFKYFKFDSITNQSGGILQISEIKLFDGSVDTWTTIKPTVTASAENTPNEGKDNLVDGTSVTKWLTFNATGWLKFDFGKPVTIDGYALTAANDFAERDPKSWVLQGSNDNANWTSLDTKSNESFRLRHQRNHYVLNGNNTAYQYYRLNNLQNHSGGILQLSEVEFSRKDDMWHAVNPVIEVQNLDAAGNGQLFDQALPNATDDIRVIVRKVNELLYNNPGELLGGVQKIKVTIEDVPGVAWASGDHIQKTVGFSSRFLRDIANDPNKSVRDEILGVLYHELTHCYQYDDNRYADKSVGGVSYMVEGLADTIRFAVGYHDRYSMTKGGTWQDGYGTTGNFFRWIEDTKKPGFIRQLNASLTPFDGQDWTEGKIQELTGTNVNTLWTEYQATLPN
;
A
#
# COMPACT_ATOMS: atom_id res chain seq x y z
N MET A 1 67.55 -9.45 -15.27
CA MET A 1 67.38 -10.71 -14.51
C MET A 1 67.79 -10.48 -13.06
N LYS A 2 66.83 -10.35 -12.14
CA LYS A 2 67.06 -10.51 -10.69
C LYS A 2 66.05 -11.54 -10.20
N LYS A 3 66.57 -12.68 -9.73
CA LYS A 3 65.79 -13.84 -9.27
C LYS A 3 65.55 -13.73 -7.76
N LEU A 4 64.34 -14.16 -7.40
CA LEU A 4 63.79 -14.55 -6.10
C LEU A 4 64.80 -15.17 -5.12
N THR A 5 64.59 -14.90 -3.82
CA THR A 5 64.49 -15.96 -2.80
C THR A 5 63.54 -15.55 -1.67
N TYR A 6 62.66 -16.50 -1.30
CA TYR A 6 61.69 -16.48 -0.19
C TYR A 6 62.36 -16.56 1.19
N LEU A 7 61.73 -16.00 2.22
CA LEU A 7 61.93 -16.47 3.59
C LEU A 7 60.59 -16.57 4.35
N THR A 8 60.26 -17.80 4.73
CA THR A 8 59.21 -18.22 5.67
C THR A 8 59.54 -17.75 7.09
N ALA A 9 58.55 -17.22 7.82
CA ALA A 9 58.63 -17.02 9.27
C ALA A 9 57.58 -17.89 9.98
N ALA A 10 58.08 -18.78 10.84
CA ALA A 10 57.30 -19.66 11.69
C ALA A 10 56.75 -18.94 12.92
N ALA A 11 55.59 -19.40 13.37
CA ALA A 11 54.76 -18.85 14.42
C ALA A 11 55.38 -18.91 15.82
N PHE A 12 55.17 -17.84 16.60
CA PHE A 12 55.23 -17.86 18.06
C PHE A 12 53.79 -17.83 18.59
N LEU A 13 53.39 -18.89 19.30
CA LEU A 13 52.19 -18.92 20.12
C LEU A 13 52.38 -18.01 21.33
N GLY A 14 51.65 -16.89 21.36
CA GLY A 14 51.37 -16.14 22.57
C GLY A 14 49.90 -16.31 22.94
N LEU A 15 49.63 -17.10 23.97
CA LEU A 15 48.33 -17.20 24.60
C LEU A 15 48.06 -15.89 25.37
N SER A 16 47.14 -15.05 24.89
CA SER A 16 46.52 -14.00 25.72
C SER A 16 45.01 -14.18 25.70
N LEU A 17 44.49 -14.79 26.77
CA LEU A 17 43.08 -14.71 27.15
C LEU A 17 42.80 -13.28 27.61
N ILE A 18 42.26 -12.45 26.73
CA ILE A 18 41.59 -11.20 27.11
C ILE A 18 40.12 -11.42 26.83
N GLY A 19 39.34 -11.56 27.90
CA GLY A 19 37.88 -11.50 27.85
C GLY A 19 37.46 -10.11 27.40
N GLY A 20 37.24 -9.95 26.11
CA GLY A 20 36.52 -8.81 25.57
C GLY A 20 35.04 -9.02 25.83
N PHE A 21 34.50 -8.34 26.84
CA PHE A 21 33.09 -7.96 26.80
C PHE A 21 32.91 -7.11 25.55
N GLY A 22 32.43 -7.73 24.47
CA GLY A 22 31.99 -7.00 23.29
C GLY A 22 30.87 -6.08 23.72
N ILE A 23 31.18 -4.79 23.85
CA ILE A 23 30.16 -3.75 23.79
C ILE A 23 29.49 -3.98 22.44
N SER A 24 28.22 -4.42 22.43
CA SER A 24 27.44 -4.41 21.20
C SER A 24 27.43 -2.96 20.72
N THR A 25 28.16 -2.68 19.65
CA THR A 25 27.98 -1.44 18.91
C THR A 25 26.50 -1.35 18.59
N ALA A 26 25.85 -0.26 19.01
CA ALA A 26 24.46 0.00 18.65
C ALA A 26 24.32 -0.21 17.14
N GLU A 27 23.44 -1.13 16.75
CA GLU A 27 23.16 -1.34 15.34
C GLU A 27 22.63 -0.02 14.77
N ALA A 28 23.04 0.35 13.56
CA ALA A 28 22.55 1.56 12.92
C ALA A 28 21.13 1.30 12.41
N ALA A 29 20.28 2.34 12.35
CA ALA A 29 18.96 2.22 11.75
C ALA A 29 19.11 1.69 10.30
N GLN A 30 18.35 0.65 9.96
CA GLN A 30 18.43 0.04 8.64
C GLN A 30 17.56 0.85 7.67
N THR A 31 18.16 1.27 6.56
CA THR A 31 17.47 2.04 5.52
C THR A 31 17.38 1.26 4.22
N THR A 32 16.18 1.14 3.68
CA THR A 32 15.93 0.57 2.35
C THR A 32 15.46 1.67 1.42
N SER A 33 16.09 1.79 0.25
CA SER A 33 15.67 2.74 -0.78
C SER A 33 14.83 2.04 -1.84
N THR A 34 13.65 2.57 -2.10
CA THR A 34 12.76 2.13 -3.17
C THR A 34 12.74 3.20 -4.25
N THR A 35 13.00 2.80 -5.50
CA THR A 35 12.98 3.71 -6.64
C THR A 35 11.95 3.27 -7.67
N THR A 36 11.26 4.24 -8.27
CA THR A 36 10.29 4.02 -9.35
C THR A 36 10.60 4.95 -10.51
N PRO A 37 10.53 4.50 -11.78
CA PRO A 37 10.69 5.39 -12.93
C PRO A 37 9.73 6.57 -12.85
N LYS A 38 10.27 7.79 -12.95
CA LYS A 38 9.46 9.00 -12.87
C LYS A 38 8.84 9.30 -14.23
N ASN A 39 7.51 9.35 -14.31
CA ASN A 39 6.81 9.82 -15.51
C ASN A 39 6.97 11.35 -15.62
N VAL A 40 7.85 11.81 -16.52
CA VAL A 40 8.10 13.25 -16.68
C VAL A 40 7.02 13.99 -17.46
N ALA A 41 6.05 13.27 -18.04
CA ALA A 41 4.89 13.87 -18.71
C ALA A 41 3.76 14.25 -17.75
N ALA A 42 3.76 13.71 -16.52
CA ALA A 42 2.71 13.97 -15.54
C ALA A 42 2.58 15.47 -15.23
N GLY A 43 1.36 16.00 -15.30
CA GLY A 43 1.05 17.42 -15.09
C GLY A 43 1.36 18.33 -16.28
N GLY A 44 1.84 17.80 -17.42
CA GLY A 44 2.07 18.59 -18.63
C GLY A 44 0.77 19.06 -19.29
N SER A 45 0.86 20.17 -20.04
CA SER A 45 -0.30 20.68 -20.81
C SER A 45 -0.44 19.93 -22.13
N VAL A 46 -1.61 19.38 -22.42
CA VAL A 46 -1.84 18.48 -23.56
C VAL A 46 -2.62 19.18 -24.69
N THR A 47 -2.18 18.98 -25.93
CA THR A 47 -2.97 19.31 -27.14
C THR A 47 -3.02 18.11 -28.09
N ALA A 48 -4.08 17.98 -28.87
CA ALA A 48 -4.28 16.87 -29.80
C ALA A 48 -4.97 17.33 -31.09
N SER A 49 -4.93 16.49 -32.12
CA SER A 49 -5.62 16.71 -33.40
C SER A 49 -7.15 16.64 -33.31
N GLY A 50 -7.68 16.06 -32.23
CA GLY A 50 -9.10 15.85 -31.98
C GLY A 50 -9.31 15.12 -30.65
N GLU A 51 -10.54 15.11 -30.14
CA GLU A 51 -10.91 14.39 -28.91
C GLU A 51 -12.42 14.13 -28.86
N TYR A 52 -12.85 13.19 -28.02
CA TYR A 52 -14.26 12.99 -27.68
C TYR A 52 -14.56 13.56 -26.29
N ALA A 53 -14.81 14.86 -26.26
CA ALA A 53 -15.15 15.58 -25.03
C ALA A 53 -16.62 15.34 -24.61
N PRO A 54 -16.92 15.36 -23.29
CA PRO A 54 -16.01 15.66 -22.18
C PRO A 54 -15.35 14.42 -21.54
N THR A 55 -15.58 13.21 -22.05
CA THR A 55 -15.27 11.97 -21.31
C THR A 55 -14.01 11.22 -21.78
N GLN A 56 -13.58 11.38 -23.03
CA GLN A 56 -12.40 10.71 -23.61
C GLN A 56 -11.48 11.74 -24.25
N THR A 57 -11.01 12.63 -23.38
CA THR A 57 -10.25 13.83 -23.73
C THR A 57 -8.78 13.52 -23.94
N LYS A 58 -8.05 14.46 -24.56
CA LYS A 58 -6.59 14.35 -24.72
C LYS A 58 -5.85 14.23 -23.38
N GLU A 59 -6.35 14.84 -22.31
CA GLU A 59 -5.77 14.76 -20.97
C GLU A 59 -5.72 13.31 -20.46
N SER A 60 -6.69 12.47 -20.85
CA SER A 60 -6.76 11.07 -20.44
C SER A 60 -5.56 10.23 -20.92
N ALA A 61 -4.87 10.63 -21.99
CA ALA A 61 -3.64 9.94 -22.41
C ALA A 61 -2.42 10.26 -21.53
N PHE A 62 -2.54 11.12 -20.52
CA PHE A 62 -1.45 11.57 -19.64
C PHE A 62 -1.90 11.72 -18.17
N ASP A 63 -3.03 11.11 -17.78
CA ASP A 63 -3.61 11.26 -16.44
C ASP A 63 -3.10 10.22 -15.41
N GLN A 64 -2.19 9.34 -15.86
CA GLN A 64 -1.60 8.23 -15.11
C GLN A 64 -2.56 7.05 -14.86
N SER A 65 -3.76 7.05 -15.43
CA SER A 65 -4.75 5.99 -15.30
C SER A 65 -4.81 5.07 -16.51
N LEU A 66 -4.88 3.76 -16.25
CA LEU A 66 -5.18 2.78 -17.30
C LEU A 66 -6.69 2.58 -17.53
N TYR A 67 -7.54 3.29 -16.76
CA TYR A 67 -9.00 3.17 -16.81
C TYR A 67 -9.68 4.30 -17.59
N SER A 68 -8.89 5.25 -18.12
CA SER A 68 -9.36 6.32 -18.99
C SER A 68 -8.66 6.21 -20.37
N LYS A 69 -9.14 6.97 -21.35
CA LYS A 69 -8.52 7.02 -22.68
C LYS A 69 -8.76 8.33 -23.41
N TRP A 70 -7.79 8.69 -24.24
CA TRP A 70 -8.00 9.62 -25.35
C TRP A 70 -8.61 8.89 -26.54
N LEU A 71 -9.62 9.49 -27.17
CA LEU A 71 -10.25 8.98 -28.39
C LEU A 71 -10.48 10.09 -29.40
N THR A 72 -10.27 9.80 -30.69
CA THR A 72 -10.63 10.68 -31.81
C THR A 72 -11.35 9.92 -32.93
N PHE A 73 -12.37 10.53 -33.53
CA PHE A 73 -13.11 9.98 -34.68
C PHE A 73 -12.35 10.16 -36.00
N SER A 74 -11.10 9.74 -36.02
CA SER A 74 -10.24 9.68 -37.19
C SER A 74 -9.34 8.44 -37.09
N SER A 75 -9.03 7.82 -38.23
CA SER A 75 -8.05 6.72 -38.31
C SER A 75 -6.62 7.19 -38.08
N THR A 76 -6.39 8.50 -38.12
CA THR A 76 -5.09 9.13 -37.90
C THR A 76 -5.18 10.30 -36.94
N GLY A 77 -4.09 10.62 -36.27
CA GLY A 77 -4.06 11.76 -35.35
C GLY A 77 -2.66 12.12 -34.87
N TRP A 78 -2.61 13.17 -34.07
CA TRP A 78 -1.43 13.51 -33.28
C TRP A 78 -1.85 13.94 -31.88
N ILE A 79 -0.97 13.71 -30.92
CA ILE A 79 -1.11 14.20 -29.55
C ILE A 79 0.25 14.68 -29.05
N GLN A 80 0.28 15.75 -28.28
CA GLN A 80 1.50 16.28 -27.70
C GLN A 80 1.29 16.73 -26.26
N VAL A 81 2.37 16.65 -25.49
CA VAL A 81 2.47 17.20 -24.14
C VAL A 81 3.56 18.26 -24.10
N LYS A 82 3.25 19.38 -23.45
CA LYS A 82 4.20 20.45 -23.10
C LYS A 82 4.58 20.30 -21.63
N LEU A 83 5.86 20.13 -21.37
CA LEU A 83 6.46 20.06 -20.04
C LEU A 83 6.86 21.46 -19.55
N ASP A 84 6.90 21.64 -18.23
CA ASP A 84 7.34 22.91 -17.61
C ASP A 84 8.82 23.20 -17.90
N THR A 85 9.65 22.17 -17.81
CA THR A 85 11.09 22.20 -18.05
C THR A 85 11.47 21.25 -19.16
N ALA A 86 12.47 21.61 -19.96
CA ALA A 86 12.97 20.72 -21.01
C ALA A 86 13.57 19.45 -20.38
N LYS A 87 13.26 18.28 -20.95
CA LYS A 87 13.72 16.97 -20.47
C LYS A 87 14.45 16.19 -21.57
N THR A 88 15.45 15.41 -21.20
CA THR A 88 16.16 14.49 -22.10
C THR A 88 15.48 13.12 -22.03
N VAL A 89 14.31 12.99 -22.64
CA VAL A 89 13.55 11.73 -22.66
C VAL A 89 14.32 10.70 -23.50
N THR A 90 14.45 9.48 -22.96
CA THR A 90 15.18 8.35 -23.57
C THR A 90 14.30 7.10 -23.71
N SER A 91 13.13 7.08 -23.07
CA SER A 91 12.14 6.05 -23.29
C SER A 91 10.72 6.57 -23.07
N TYR A 92 9.74 5.84 -23.59
CA TYR A 92 8.32 6.10 -23.37
C TYR A 92 7.55 4.78 -23.30
N SER A 93 6.32 4.84 -22.79
CA SER A 93 5.37 3.75 -22.92
C SER A 93 4.06 4.24 -23.55
N ILE A 94 3.38 3.33 -24.26
CA ILE A 94 2.01 3.52 -24.75
C ILE A 94 1.16 2.35 -24.26
N THR A 95 -0.03 2.65 -23.76
CA THR A 95 -1.02 1.66 -23.33
C THR A 95 -2.24 1.68 -24.26
N ALA A 96 -2.63 0.50 -24.76
CA ALA A 96 -3.87 0.34 -25.51
C ALA A 96 -5.11 0.58 -24.63
N ALA A 97 -6.26 0.87 -25.24
CA ALA A 97 -7.50 1.07 -24.49
C ALA A 97 -8.24 -0.25 -24.20
N GLU A 98 -9.33 -0.15 -23.45
CA GLU A 98 -10.09 -1.24 -22.83
C GLU A 98 -11.06 -1.97 -23.78
N ASP A 99 -11.43 -1.41 -24.94
CA ASP A 99 -12.57 -1.90 -25.72
C ASP A 99 -12.22 -2.51 -27.10
N PHE A 100 -11.75 -1.73 -28.07
CA PHE A 100 -11.69 -2.14 -29.48
C PHE A 100 -10.25 -2.18 -30.03
N PRO A 101 -9.72 -3.37 -30.38
CA PRO A 101 -8.34 -3.52 -30.87
C PRO A 101 -8.06 -2.79 -32.19
N GLU A 102 -9.07 -2.62 -33.05
CA GLU A 102 -8.88 -1.95 -34.34
C GLU A 102 -8.49 -0.47 -34.20
N ARG A 103 -8.79 0.14 -33.06
CA ARG A 103 -8.57 1.56 -32.76
C ARG A 103 -7.21 1.84 -32.13
N ASP A 104 -6.47 0.81 -31.73
CA ASP A 104 -5.16 0.96 -31.10
C ASP A 104 -4.13 1.56 -32.06
N PRO A 105 -3.10 2.27 -31.54
CA PRO A 105 -2.06 2.83 -32.39
C PRO A 105 -1.21 1.71 -33.01
N LYS A 106 -1.01 1.78 -34.33
CA LYS A 106 -0.19 0.86 -35.12
C LYS A 106 1.18 1.43 -35.47
N SER A 107 1.22 2.71 -35.82
CA SER A 107 2.46 3.40 -36.23
C SER A 107 2.41 4.86 -35.80
N TRP A 108 3.56 5.43 -35.44
CA TRP A 108 3.70 6.84 -35.03
C TRP A 108 5.15 7.31 -35.12
N VAL A 109 5.34 8.63 -35.06
CA VAL A 109 6.65 9.28 -34.97
C VAL A 109 6.70 10.13 -33.70
N LEU A 110 7.61 9.80 -32.77
CA LEU A 110 7.87 10.65 -31.60
C LEU A 110 8.82 11.79 -32.01
N LYS A 111 8.44 13.02 -31.69
CA LYS A 111 9.23 14.24 -31.98
C LYS A 111 9.42 15.09 -30.72
N GLY A 112 10.58 15.74 -30.63
CA GLY A 112 10.92 16.73 -29.61
C GLY A 112 10.99 18.15 -30.18
N SER A 113 10.54 19.15 -29.41
CA SER A 113 10.69 20.57 -29.75
C SER A 113 10.88 21.45 -28.52
N ASN A 114 11.50 22.62 -28.68
CA ASN A 114 11.61 23.65 -27.64
C ASN A 114 10.76 24.91 -27.93
N ASP A 115 10.26 25.06 -29.16
CA ASP A 115 9.47 26.21 -29.63
C ASP A 115 8.05 25.81 -30.08
N GLY A 116 7.73 24.51 -30.10
CA GLY A 116 6.45 23.97 -30.57
C GLY A 116 6.26 24.02 -32.09
N SER A 117 7.25 24.49 -32.86
CA SER A 117 7.15 24.72 -34.30
C SER A 117 8.23 23.97 -35.09
N THR A 118 9.45 23.96 -34.59
CA THR A 118 10.60 23.22 -35.13
C THR A 118 10.75 21.90 -34.40
N TRP A 119 10.70 20.78 -35.12
CA TRP A 119 10.63 19.45 -34.52
C TRP A 119 11.80 18.56 -34.93
N THR A 120 12.41 17.90 -33.94
CA THR A 120 13.42 16.86 -34.12
C THR A 120 12.75 15.49 -33.97
N VAL A 121 12.94 14.59 -34.94
CA VAL A 121 12.47 13.19 -34.83
C VAL A 121 13.34 12.46 -33.81
N LEU A 122 12.70 11.79 -32.85
CA LEU A 122 13.37 11.06 -31.76
C LEU A 122 13.22 9.55 -31.92
N ASP A 123 12.03 9.08 -32.31
CA ASP A 123 11.75 7.66 -32.52
C ASP A 123 10.68 7.49 -33.62
N THR A 124 10.68 6.34 -34.29
CA THR A 124 9.67 5.96 -35.29
C THR A 124 9.29 4.50 -35.08
N ARG A 125 7.98 4.26 -34.91
CA ARG A 125 7.42 2.91 -34.75
C ARG A 125 6.43 2.61 -35.85
N GLN A 126 6.45 1.37 -36.31
CA GLN A 126 5.61 0.89 -37.40
C GLN A 126 5.11 -0.53 -37.11
N ASN A 127 3.86 -0.78 -37.45
CA ASN A 127 3.23 -2.11 -37.36
C ASN A 127 3.27 -2.72 -35.95
N GLU A 128 3.17 -1.87 -34.92
CA GLU A 128 2.97 -2.30 -33.55
C GLU A 128 1.56 -2.91 -33.41
N ALA A 129 1.44 -3.96 -32.62
CA ALA A 129 0.18 -4.63 -32.32
C ALA A 129 0.03 -4.85 -30.82
N PHE A 130 -1.17 -4.60 -30.29
CA PHE A 130 -1.51 -4.83 -28.89
C PHE A 130 -2.37 -6.10 -28.78
N THR A 131 -1.83 -7.12 -28.13
CA THR A 131 -2.39 -8.49 -28.13
C THR A 131 -3.52 -8.70 -27.14
N TYR A 132 -3.68 -7.78 -26.18
CA TYR A 132 -4.78 -7.73 -25.22
C TYR A 132 -5.09 -6.28 -24.85
N ARG A 133 -6.25 -6.04 -24.23
CA ARG A 133 -6.69 -4.69 -23.83
C ARG A 133 -5.86 -4.17 -22.67
N ASN A 134 -5.64 -2.85 -22.62
CA ASN A 134 -4.79 -2.19 -21.63
C ASN A 134 -3.33 -2.69 -21.58
N GLN A 135 -2.86 -3.37 -22.63
CA GLN A 135 -1.46 -3.75 -22.75
C GLN A 135 -0.59 -2.50 -22.83
N THR A 136 0.39 -2.40 -21.92
CA THR A 136 1.42 -1.37 -21.96
C THR A 136 2.64 -1.89 -22.70
N LYS A 137 3.12 -1.13 -23.70
CA LYS A 137 4.39 -1.39 -24.37
C LYS A 137 5.37 -0.25 -24.12
N SER A 138 6.62 -0.61 -23.84
CA SER A 138 7.70 0.34 -23.55
C SER A 138 8.74 0.34 -24.67
N TYR A 139 9.23 1.53 -25.01
CA TYR A 139 10.11 1.79 -26.13
C TYR A 139 11.27 2.67 -25.68
N SER A 140 12.51 2.23 -25.93
CA SER A 140 13.72 3.01 -25.64
C SER A 140 14.37 3.49 -26.93
N PHE A 141 14.98 4.67 -26.88
CA PHE A 141 15.67 5.31 -28.00
C PHE A 141 16.85 6.15 -27.51
N ALA A 142 17.83 6.39 -28.38
CA ALA A 142 18.97 7.24 -28.04
C ALA A 142 18.59 8.72 -28.20
N ASN A 143 18.80 9.51 -27.15
CA ASN A 143 18.62 10.96 -27.20
C ASN A 143 19.53 11.63 -26.18
N THR A 144 20.19 12.71 -26.60
CA THR A 144 21.06 13.55 -25.76
C THR A 144 20.57 14.99 -25.66
N SER A 145 19.52 15.34 -26.40
CA SER A 145 18.94 16.69 -26.44
C SER A 145 17.72 16.79 -25.53
N SER A 146 17.55 17.95 -24.88
CA SER A 146 16.39 18.23 -24.04
C SER A 146 15.31 19.02 -24.78
N PHE A 147 14.05 18.65 -24.55
CA PHE A 147 12.89 19.25 -25.22
C PHE A 147 11.78 19.59 -24.23
N LYS A 148 11.06 20.69 -24.47
CA LYS A 148 9.84 21.07 -23.72
C LYS A 148 8.58 20.41 -24.28
N TYR A 149 8.56 20.12 -25.57
CA TYR A 149 7.41 19.54 -26.25
C TYR A 149 7.76 18.15 -26.73
N PHE A 150 6.88 17.20 -26.46
CA PHE A 150 6.93 15.85 -27.02
C PHE A 150 5.64 15.58 -27.77
N LYS A 151 5.76 15.29 -29.07
CA LYS A 151 4.63 15.05 -29.97
C LYS A 151 4.70 13.64 -30.54
N PHE A 152 3.65 12.87 -30.31
CA PHE A 152 3.36 11.65 -31.05
C PHE A 152 2.59 12.07 -32.31
N ASP A 153 3.31 12.13 -33.41
CA ASP A 153 2.84 12.64 -34.69
C ASP A 153 2.53 11.49 -35.66
N SER A 154 1.67 11.76 -36.64
CA SER A 154 1.31 10.80 -37.69
C SER A 154 0.88 9.43 -37.14
N ILE A 155 0.14 9.43 -36.04
CA ILE A 155 -0.39 8.20 -35.45
C ILE A 155 -1.40 7.61 -36.44
N THR A 156 -1.31 6.32 -36.69
CA THR A 156 -2.28 5.55 -37.48
C THR A 156 -2.81 4.41 -36.64
N ASN A 157 -4.11 4.11 -36.73
CA ASN A 157 -4.70 2.97 -36.05
C ASN A 157 -4.46 1.64 -36.80
N GLN A 158 -4.99 0.54 -36.27
CA GLN A 158 -4.97 -0.74 -36.97
C GLN A 158 -5.87 -0.71 -38.20
N SER A 159 -7.15 -0.36 -38.02
CA SER A 159 -8.16 -0.22 -39.09
C SER A 159 -9.39 0.58 -38.65
N GLY A 160 -10.31 0.89 -39.57
CA GLY A 160 -11.52 1.66 -39.26
C GLY A 160 -11.25 3.16 -39.06
N GLY A 161 -12.26 3.90 -38.61
CA GLY A 161 -12.25 5.38 -38.59
C GLY A 161 -11.96 6.04 -37.24
N ILE A 162 -11.46 5.31 -36.24
CA ILE A 162 -11.30 5.80 -34.86
C ILE A 162 -9.93 5.40 -34.31
N LEU A 163 -9.27 6.30 -33.58
CA LEU A 163 -8.00 6.08 -32.89
C LEU A 163 -8.20 6.30 -31.39
N GLN A 164 -7.56 5.47 -30.56
CA GLN A 164 -7.57 5.61 -29.11
C GLN A 164 -6.25 5.21 -28.45
N ILE A 165 -5.95 5.83 -27.31
CA ILE A 165 -4.78 5.51 -26.47
C ILE A 165 -5.22 5.67 -25.01
N SER A 166 -4.94 4.67 -24.17
CA SER A 166 -5.22 4.78 -22.73
C SER A 166 -4.20 5.69 -22.06
N GLU A 167 -2.91 5.43 -22.23
CA GLU A 167 -1.88 6.15 -21.48
C GLU A 167 -0.58 6.31 -22.28
N ILE A 168 0.10 7.44 -22.06
CA ILE A 168 1.44 7.73 -22.58
C ILE A 168 2.30 8.23 -21.42
N LYS A 169 3.39 7.50 -21.14
CA LYS A 169 4.39 7.92 -20.13
C LYS A 169 5.71 8.23 -20.80
N LEU A 170 6.41 9.26 -20.34
CA LEU A 170 7.74 9.64 -20.82
C LEU A 170 8.76 9.49 -19.69
N PHE A 171 9.96 9.00 -20.01
CA PHE A 171 11.02 8.78 -19.02
C PHE A 171 12.36 9.34 -19.52
N ASP A 172 13.06 10.07 -18.64
CA ASP A 172 14.40 10.63 -18.89
C ASP A 172 15.50 9.92 -18.07
N GLY A 173 15.16 8.79 -17.45
CA GLY A 173 16.04 8.05 -16.54
C GLY A 173 16.00 8.54 -15.09
N SER A 174 15.28 9.63 -14.79
CA SER A 174 15.01 10.02 -13.40
C SER A 174 14.05 9.05 -12.72
N VAL A 175 14.21 8.94 -11.40
CA VAL A 175 13.39 8.08 -10.55
C VAL A 175 12.86 8.89 -9.36
N ASP A 176 11.66 8.56 -8.90
CA ASP A 176 11.24 8.94 -7.57
C ASP A 176 11.90 8.00 -6.56
N THR A 177 12.42 8.54 -5.46
CA THR A 177 13.17 7.77 -4.45
C THR A 177 12.50 7.95 -3.10
N TRP A 178 12.22 6.83 -2.45
CA TRP A 178 11.65 6.77 -1.11
C TRP A 178 12.59 6.00 -0.20
N THR A 179 12.70 6.43 1.06
CA THR A 179 13.51 5.73 2.06
C THR A 179 12.61 5.20 3.15
N THR A 180 12.54 3.88 3.29
CA THR A 180 11.98 3.20 4.46
C THR A 180 13.09 3.08 5.50
N ILE A 181 12.77 3.40 6.76
CA ILE A 181 13.71 3.34 7.88
C ILE A 181 13.14 2.39 8.92
N LYS A 182 13.89 1.31 9.21
CA LYS A 182 13.68 0.48 10.40
C LYS A 182 14.53 1.07 11.52
N PRO A 183 13.92 1.75 12.52
CA PRO A 183 14.67 2.36 13.60
C PRO A 183 15.29 1.29 14.49
N THR A 184 16.36 1.64 15.21
CA THR A 184 16.89 0.75 16.23
C THR A 184 16.14 0.91 17.53
N VAL A 185 15.90 -0.21 18.21
CA VAL A 185 15.03 -0.24 19.38
C VAL A 185 15.86 -0.49 20.62
N THR A 186 15.57 0.26 21.67
CA THR A 186 16.01 -0.03 23.04
C THR A 186 14.79 -0.05 23.94
N ALA A 187 14.78 -0.95 24.92
CA ALA A 187 13.66 -1.14 25.82
C ALA A 187 14.16 -1.14 27.27
N SER A 188 13.26 -0.86 28.21
CA SER A 188 13.55 -0.94 29.65
C SER A 188 13.94 -2.35 30.12
N ALA A 189 13.40 -3.37 29.44
CA ALA A 189 13.65 -4.80 29.67
C ALA A 189 13.06 -5.60 28.50
N GLU A 190 13.40 -6.89 28.39
CA GLU A 190 12.93 -7.78 27.32
C GLU A 190 13.03 -9.26 27.73
N ASN A 191 12.30 -10.15 27.05
CA ASN A 191 12.32 -11.60 27.26
C ASN A 191 12.99 -12.33 26.08
N THR A 192 14.31 -12.24 26.01
CA THR A 192 15.11 -12.92 24.98
C THR A 192 15.22 -14.43 25.23
N PRO A 193 15.38 -15.25 24.18
CA PRO A 193 15.62 -14.85 22.78
C PRO A 193 14.34 -14.65 21.95
N ASN A 194 13.18 -15.10 22.43
CA ASN A 194 11.99 -15.23 21.56
C ASN A 194 11.10 -13.98 21.52
N GLU A 195 11.10 -13.17 22.58
CA GLU A 195 10.20 -12.01 22.74
C GLU A 195 11.00 -10.73 23.01
N GLY A 196 12.03 -10.53 22.19
CA GLY A 196 12.94 -9.39 22.24
C GLY A 196 12.37 -8.13 21.61
N LYS A 197 13.03 -7.00 21.87
CA LYS A 197 12.61 -5.66 21.39
C LYS A 197 12.59 -5.51 19.86
N ASP A 198 13.37 -6.33 19.15
CA ASP A 198 13.46 -6.25 17.68
C ASP A 198 12.16 -6.71 16.98
N ASN A 199 11.31 -7.45 17.70
CA ASN A 199 9.98 -7.83 17.25
C ASN A 199 9.02 -6.62 17.13
N LEU A 200 9.34 -5.47 17.74
CA LEU A 200 8.50 -4.25 17.71
C LEU A 200 8.60 -3.45 16.40
N VAL A 201 9.39 -3.93 15.43
CA VAL A 201 9.70 -3.24 14.16
C VAL A 201 10.06 -4.25 13.06
N ASP A 202 9.57 -5.48 13.15
CA ASP A 202 9.81 -6.54 12.15
C ASP A 202 8.73 -6.63 11.07
N GLY A 203 7.67 -5.84 11.20
CA GLY A 203 6.59 -5.70 10.21
C GLY A 203 5.52 -6.78 10.33
N THR A 204 5.48 -7.56 11.42
CA THR A 204 4.44 -8.57 11.62
C THR A 204 3.81 -8.50 13.01
N SER A 205 2.51 -8.75 13.09
CA SER A 205 1.81 -8.85 14.37
C SER A 205 1.99 -10.22 15.05
N VAL A 206 2.67 -11.17 14.40
CA VAL A 206 2.78 -12.57 14.86
C VAL A 206 3.85 -12.73 15.95
N THR A 207 4.93 -11.96 15.88
CA THR A 207 5.96 -11.88 16.92
C THR A 207 5.59 -10.80 17.94
N LYS A 208 6.30 -10.75 19.07
CA LYS A 208 6.07 -9.73 20.09
C LYS A 208 7.25 -9.45 20.96
N TRP A 209 7.31 -8.25 21.52
CA TRP A 209 8.13 -7.93 22.67
C TRP A 209 7.36 -8.17 23.97
N LEU A 210 8.06 -8.67 24.99
CA LEU A 210 7.50 -8.89 26.33
C LEU A 210 8.50 -8.50 27.42
N THR A 211 8.00 -7.98 28.53
CA THR A 211 8.74 -7.82 29.78
C THR A 211 7.96 -8.33 30.98
N PHE A 212 8.64 -8.94 31.95
CA PHE A 212 8.08 -9.35 33.25
C PHE A 212 7.94 -8.17 34.23
N ASN A 213 7.58 -7.00 33.71
CA ASN A 213 7.20 -5.84 34.49
C ASN A 213 5.84 -5.33 34.02
N ALA A 214 5.04 -4.80 34.94
CA ALA A 214 3.77 -4.16 34.60
C ALA A 214 3.93 -2.85 33.81
N THR A 215 5.14 -2.27 33.85
CA THR A 215 5.47 -0.99 33.25
C THR A 215 6.79 -1.05 32.48
N GLY A 216 6.95 -0.18 31.47
CA GLY A 216 8.19 -0.10 30.72
C GLY A 216 8.34 1.19 29.91
N TRP A 217 9.45 1.27 29.17
CA TRP A 217 9.65 2.27 28.13
C TRP A 217 10.27 1.63 26.89
N LEU A 218 9.94 2.18 25.72
CA LEU A 218 10.50 1.80 24.42
C LEU A 218 11.06 3.05 23.74
N LYS A 219 12.27 2.98 23.20
CA LYS A 219 12.92 4.08 22.48
C LYS A 219 13.39 3.61 21.11
N PHE A 220 13.11 4.43 20.12
CA PHE A 220 13.37 4.23 18.70
C PHE A 220 14.33 5.32 18.21
N ASP A 221 15.48 4.92 17.66
CA ASP A 221 16.45 5.82 17.03
C ASP A 221 16.39 5.63 15.51
N PHE A 222 15.96 6.67 14.79
CA PHE A 222 15.89 6.66 13.33
C PHE A 222 17.24 6.93 12.66
N GLY A 223 18.30 7.21 13.42
CA GLY A 223 19.63 7.58 12.93
C GLY A 223 19.70 8.98 12.30
N LYS A 224 18.56 9.61 12.05
CA LYS A 224 18.41 10.99 11.55
C LYS A 224 17.08 11.58 12.03
N PRO A 225 16.95 12.92 12.11
CA PRO A 225 15.68 13.56 12.38
C PRO A 225 14.62 13.23 11.32
N VAL A 226 13.46 12.74 11.75
CA VAL A 226 12.28 12.49 10.90
C VAL A 226 11.06 13.16 11.52
N THR A 227 10.10 13.60 10.70
CA THR A 227 8.82 14.16 11.18
C THR A 227 7.74 13.11 11.07
N ILE A 228 6.94 12.91 12.13
CA ILE A 228 5.79 12.01 12.13
C ILE A 228 4.46 12.78 12.21
N ASP A 229 3.42 12.28 11.55
CA ASP A 229 2.02 12.76 11.68
C ASP A 229 1.11 11.74 12.40
N GLY A 230 1.66 10.62 12.83
CA GLY A 230 0.93 9.61 13.59
C GLY A 230 1.82 8.44 14.02
N TYR A 231 1.25 7.56 14.82
CA TYR A 231 1.85 6.29 15.21
C TYR A 231 0.77 5.23 15.42
N ALA A 232 1.15 3.95 15.45
CA ALA A 232 0.25 2.86 15.78
C ALA A 232 0.92 1.85 16.70
N LEU A 233 0.11 1.23 17.55
CA LEU A 233 0.49 0.10 18.40
C LEU A 233 -0.35 -1.10 18.01
N THR A 234 0.26 -2.28 17.99
CA THR A 234 -0.44 -3.53 17.66
C THR A 234 -0.41 -4.49 18.84
N ALA A 235 -1.58 -4.95 19.27
CA ALA A 235 -1.72 -5.90 20.36
C ALA A 235 -1.07 -7.25 20.06
N ALA A 236 -0.62 -7.92 21.11
CA ALA A 236 -0.05 -9.25 21.01
C ALA A 236 -1.12 -10.35 20.88
N ASN A 237 -0.65 -11.59 20.73
CA ASN A 237 -1.44 -12.75 20.31
C ASN A 237 -2.19 -13.50 21.43
N ASP A 238 -1.96 -13.21 22.72
CA ASP A 238 -2.45 -14.05 23.83
C ASP A 238 -3.33 -13.31 24.87
N PHE A 239 -2.76 -12.50 25.76
CA PHE A 239 -3.41 -11.99 26.98
C PHE A 239 -3.64 -10.48 26.94
N ALA A 240 -4.92 -10.08 26.92
CA ALA A 240 -5.32 -8.67 26.81
C ALA A 240 -4.86 -7.82 28.00
N GLU A 241 -4.77 -8.39 29.21
CA GLU A 241 -4.40 -7.63 30.40
C GLU A 241 -2.95 -7.11 30.38
N ARG A 242 -2.12 -7.66 29.49
CA ARG A 242 -0.70 -7.32 29.31
C ARG A 242 -0.48 -6.25 28.26
N ASP A 243 -1.49 -5.91 27.47
CA ASP A 243 -1.37 -4.88 26.44
C ASP A 243 -1.25 -3.49 27.10
N PRO A 244 -0.62 -2.50 26.45
CA PRO A 244 -0.48 -1.17 27.03
C PRO A 244 -1.82 -0.45 27.10
N LYS A 245 -2.17 0.11 28.26
CA LYS A 245 -3.34 0.99 28.44
C LYS A 245 -2.99 2.47 28.51
N SER A 246 -1.73 2.82 28.78
CA SER A 246 -1.32 4.21 29.01
C SER A 246 0.15 4.42 28.68
N TRP A 247 0.49 5.57 28.09
CA TRP A 247 1.86 5.97 27.74
C TRP A 247 1.94 7.45 27.38
N VAL A 248 3.16 7.96 27.27
CA VAL A 248 3.47 9.29 26.71
C VAL A 248 4.41 9.09 25.52
N LEU A 249 3.99 9.51 24.34
CA LEU A 249 4.88 9.59 23.17
C LEU A 249 5.72 10.87 23.26
N GLN A 250 7.04 10.75 23.09
CA GLN A 250 7.96 11.88 23.15
C GLN A 250 8.99 11.85 22.02
N GLY A 251 9.42 13.04 21.59
CA GLY A 251 10.50 13.23 20.61
C GLY A 251 11.73 13.95 21.21
N SER A 252 12.93 13.59 20.73
CA SER A 252 14.20 14.23 21.12
C SER A 252 15.23 14.21 19.98
N ASN A 253 16.14 15.18 19.98
CA ASN A 253 17.29 15.23 19.07
C ASN A 253 18.65 15.05 19.77
N ASP A 254 18.66 14.99 21.10
CA ASP A 254 19.87 14.85 21.92
C ASP A 254 19.80 13.65 22.89
N ASN A 255 18.69 12.89 22.86
CA ASN A 255 18.39 11.76 23.74
C ASN A 255 18.40 12.12 25.25
N ALA A 256 18.36 13.42 25.59
CA ALA A 256 18.39 13.93 26.96
C ALA A 256 17.17 14.81 27.25
N ASN A 257 16.87 15.76 26.37
CA ASN A 257 15.72 16.66 26.45
C ASN A 257 14.59 16.12 25.56
N TRP A 258 13.43 15.86 26.17
CA TRP A 258 12.30 15.19 25.53
C TRP A 258 11.09 16.12 25.48
N THR A 259 10.49 16.25 24.29
CA THR A 259 9.23 16.96 24.08
C THR A 259 8.08 15.96 24.05
N SER A 260 7.05 16.14 24.88
CA SER A 260 5.84 15.31 24.81
C SER A 260 5.02 15.68 23.59
N LEU A 261 4.65 14.66 22.79
CA LEU A 261 3.90 14.81 21.54
C LEU A 261 2.47 14.30 21.68
N ASP A 262 2.27 13.26 22.49
CA ASP A 262 0.95 12.68 22.76
C ASP A 262 0.92 11.98 24.13
N THR A 263 -0.26 11.86 24.73
CA THR A 263 -0.48 11.16 25.99
C THR A 263 -1.77 10.38 25.91
N LYS A 264 -1.68 9.08 26.23
CA LYS A 264 -2.79 8.15 26.15
C LYS A 264 -3.05 7.51 27.50
N SER A 265 -4.31 7.26 27.78
CA SER A 265 -4.78 6.67 29.04
C SER A 265 -6.04 5.85 28.81
N ASN A 266 -6.13 4.71 29.50
CA ASN A 266 -7.25 3.76 29.38
C ASN A 266 -7.53 3.29 27.95
N GLU A 267 -6.50 3.21 27.11
CA GLU A 267 -6.59 2.58 25.80
C GLU A 267 -6.84 1.07 25.97
N SER A 268 -7.48 0.45 24.98
CA SER A 268 -7.84 -0.97 25.01
C SER A 268 -7.70 -1.58 23.62
N PHE A 269 -7.24 -2.83 23.59
CA PHE A 269 -7.18 -3.66 22.39
C PHE A 269 -8.17 -4.82 22.55
N ARG A 270 -9.36 -4.66 21.95
CA ARG A 270 -10.47 -5.62 22.07
C ARG A 270 -10.19 -6.94 21.37
N LEU A 271 -9.39 -6.92 20.31
CA LEU A 271 -9.00 -8.09 19.54
C LEU A 271 -7.50 -8.31 19.61
N ARG A 272 -7.05 -9.54 19.35
CA ARG A 272 -5.63 -9.87 19.23
C ARG A 272 -5.12 -9.38 17.87
N HIS A 273 -3.85 -8.95 17.82
CA HIS A 273 -3.27 -8.31 16.63
C HIS A 273 -3.94 -7.00 16.21
N GLN A 274 -4.80 -6.43 17.05
CA GLN A 274 -5.50 -5.18 16.73
C GLN A 274 -4.50 -4.03 16.68
N ARG A 275 -4.48 -3.34 15.53
CA ARG A 275 -3.66 -2.16 15.28
C ARG A 275 -4.46 -0.90 15.60
N ASN A 276 -4.17 -0.27 16.72
CA ASN A 276 -4.74 1.04 17.07
C ASN A 276 -3.80 2.15 16.57
N HIS A 277 -4.31 3.05 15.74
CA HIS A 277 -3.56 4.21 15.27
C HIS A 277 -3.98 5.50 15.99
N TYR A 278 -3.03 6.43 16.06
CA TYR A 278 -3.17 7.71 16.74
C TYR A 278 -2.58 8.81 15.86
N VAL A 279 -3.41 9.79 15.50
CA VAL A 279 -3.05 10.92 14.65
C VAL A 279 -2.45 12.04 15.50
N LEU A 280 -1.35 12.63 15.04
CA LEU A 280 -0.64 13.75 15.67
C LEU A 280 -0.87 15.04 14.87
N ASN A 281 -2.03 15.65 15.09
CA ASN A 281 -2.39 16.88 14.40
C ASN A 281 -1.43 18.02 14.74
N GLY A 282 -0.78 18.57 13.70
CA GLY A 282 0.09 19.74 13.82
C GLY A 282 1.54 19.47 14.24
N ASN A 283 1.97 18.21 14.40
CA ASN A 283 3.39 17.95 14.62
C ASN A 283 4.19 18.23 13.33
N ASN A 284 5.08 19.22 13.39
CA ASN A 284 5.96 19.62 12.28
C ASN A 284 7.44 19.59 12.66
N THR A 285 7.76 19.15 13.89
CA THR A 285 9.13 19.08 14.37
C THR A 285 9.72 17.71 14.05
N ALA A 286 10.90 17.71 13.43
CA ALA A 286 11.66 16.50 13.20
C ALA A 286 12.47 16.11 14.45
N TYR A 287 12.39 14.84 14.83
CA TYR A 287 13.17 14.26 15.92
C TYR A 287 13.91 13.02 15.44
N GLN A 288 15.14 12.81 15.91
CA GLN A 288 15.88 11.57 15.66
C GLN A 288 15.38 10.43 16.55
N TYR A 289 15.13 10.75 17.82
CA TYR A 289 14.69 9.80 18.82
C TYR A 289 13.21 9.99 19.10
N TYR A 290 12.48 8.87 19.09
CA TYR A 290 11.11 8.80 19.61
C TYR A 290 11.06 7.78 20.74
N ARG A 291 10.20 8.00 21.73
CA ARG A 291 9.97 7.00 22.78
C ARG A 291 8.51 6.94 23.23
N LEU A 292 8.07 5.73 23.53
CA LEU A 292 6.89 5.47 24.35
C LEU A 292 7.38 5.36 25.80
N ASN A 293 7.18 6.43 26.57
CA ASN A 293 7.58 6.49 27.97
C ASN A 293 6.40 6.15 28.89
N ASN A 294 6.71 5.60 30.08
CA ASN A 294 5.72 5.24 31.09
C ASN A 294 4.59 4.34 30.54
N LEU A 295 4.93 3.33 29.74
CA LEU A 295 3.98 2.30 29.34
C LEU A 295 3.47 1.60 30.60
N GLN A 296 2.15 1.40 30.68
CA GLN A 296 1.49 0.67 31.76
C GLN A 296 0.51 -0.33 31.16
N ASN A 297 0.50 -1.56 31.67
CA ASN A 297 -0.47 -2.58 31.28
C ASN A 297 -1.83 -2.39 31.99
N HIS A 298 -2.82 -3.22 31.65
CA HIS A 298 -4.10 -3.21 32.35
C HIS A 298 -3.97 -3.75 33.78
N SER A 299 -3.36 -4.91 33.96
CA SER A 299 -3.15 -5.54 35.27
C SER A 299 -2.07 -6.63 35.25
N GLY A 300 -1.67 -7.12 36.42
CA GLY A 300 -0.64 -8.16 36.54
C GLY A 300 0.78 -7.61 36.33
N GLY A 301 1.77 -8.51 36.33
CA GLY A 301 3.19 -8.16 36.32
C GLY A 301 3.87 -8.20 34.95
N ILE A 302 3.14 -8.24 33.83
CA ILE A 302 3.69 -8.46 32.49
C ILE A 302 3.14 -7.43 31.51
N LEU A 303 4.01 -6.84 30.69
CA LEU A 303 3.68 -5.93 29.61
C LEU A 303 4.15 -6.53 28.28
N GLN A 304 3.36 -6.41 27.24
CA GLN A 304 3.69 -6.90 25.90
C GLN A 304 3.19 -5.98 24.81
N LEU A 305 3.77 -6.10 23.62
CA LEU A 305 3.32 -5.42 22.42
C LEU A 305 3.89 -6.13 21.19
N SER A 306 3.09 -6.28 20.14
CA SER A 306 3.59 -6.89 18.89
C SER A 306 4.37 -5.89 18.07
N GLU A 307 3.78 -4.73 17.77
CA GLU A 307 4.37 -3.80 16.80
C GLU A 307 4.21 -2.33 17.18
N VAL A 308 5.16 -1.51 16.74
CA VAL A 308 5.13 -0.05 16.83
C VAL A 308 5.48 0.56 15.48
N GLU A 309 4.48 1.20 14.88
CA GLU A 309 4.63 1.86 13.58
C GLU A 309 4.62 3.38 13.76
N PHE A 310 5.49 4.08 13.03
CA PHE A 310 5.52 5.54 12.97
C PHE A 310 5.11 6.00 11.56
N SER A 311 4.07 6.84 11.47
CA SER A 311 3.68 7.46 10.20
C SER A 311 4.60 8.65 9.94
N ARG A 312 5.69 8.41 9.21
CA ARG A 312 6.65 9.45 8.84
C ARG A 312 6.14 10.21 7.63
N LYS A 313 6.17 11.54 7.68
CA LYS A 313 5.71 12.40 6.57
C LYS A 313 6.51 12.25 5.26
N ASP A 314 7.71 11.69 5.35
CA ASP A 314 8.60 11.42 4.20
C ASP A 314 8.54 9.96 3.72
N ASP A 315 7.58 9.17 4.20
CA ASP A 315 7.32 7.81 3.72
C ASP A 315 6.57 7.80 2.38
N MET A 316 6.74 6.73 1.59
CA MET A 316 6.16 6.61 0.26
C MET A 316 4.64 6.63 0.26
N TRP A 317 3.99 6.12 1.30
CA TRP A 317 2.53 6.02 1.32
C TRP A 317 1.85 7.38 1.51
N HIS A 318 2.58 8.42 1.94
CA HIS A 318 2.06 9.80 1.91
C HIS A 318 1.87 10.35 0.50
N ALA A 319 2.45 9.72 -0.53
CA ALA A 319 2.14 10.03 -1.93
C ALA A 319 0.71 9.63 -2.32
N VAL A 320 0.10 8.67 -1.61
CA VAL A 320 -1.30 8.27 -1.78
C VAL A 320 -2.17 9.10 -0.84
N ASN A 321 -2.71 10.21 -1.36
CA ASN A 321 -3.45 11.16 -0.54
C ASN A 321 -4.73 11.66 -1.24
N PRO A 322 -5.75 10.80 -1.37
CA PRO A 322 -7.04 11.19 -1.93
C PRO A 322 -7.71 12.30 -1.10
N VAL A 323 -8.56 13.07 -1.76
CA VAL A 323 -9.53 13.93 -1.07
C VAL A 323 -10.53 13.02 -0.35
N ILE A 324 -10.69 13.20 0.95
CA ILE A 324 -11.69 12.49 1.74
C ILE A 324 -12.86 13.43 2.00
N GLU A 325 -14.06 12.98 1.65
CA GLU A 325 -15.31 13.67 1.93
C GLU A 325 -16.22 12.74 2.72
N VAL A 326 -16.69 13.16 3.89
CA VAL A 326 -17.62 12.39 4.72
C VAL A 326 -18.96 13.11 4.77
N GLN A 327 -20.05 12.40 4.46
CA GLN A 327 -21.40 12.93 4.45
C GLN A 327 -22.33 12.04 5.27
N ASN A 328 -22.82 12.56 6.39
CA ASN A 328 -23.92 11.95 7.11
C ASN A 328 -25.25 12.33 6.45
N LEU A 329 -25.83 11.41 5.69
CA LEU A 329 -27.12 11.58 5.02
C LEU A 329 -28.32 11.13 5.88
N ASP A 330 -28.05 10.43 6.99
CA ASP A 330 -29.02 10.05 8.03
C ASP A 330 -28.85 10.89 9.30
N ALA A 331 -28.87 12.22 9.15
CA ALA A 331 -28.64 13.15 10.25
C ALA A 331 -29.75 13.11 11.34
N ALA A 332 -30.95 12.64 11.00
CA ALA A 332 -32.09 12.52 11.90
C ALA A 332 -32.25 11.12 12.52
N GLY A 333 -31.47 10.14 12.05
CA GLY A 333 -31.47 8.75 12.55
C GLY A 333 -30.18 8.40 13.27
N ASN A 334 -29.63 7.22 12.97
CA ASN A 334 -28.50 6.64 13.69
C ASN A 334 -27.14 7.05 13.10
N GLY A 335 -27.13 7.90 12.07
CA GLY A 335 -25.88 8.32 11.42
C GLY A 335 -24.92 9.06 12.35
N GLN A 336 -25.44 9.75 13.37
CA GLN A 336 -24.62 10.44 14.39
C GLN A 336 -23.68 9.50 15.16
N LEU A 337 -23.98 8.19 15.22
CA LEU A 337 -23.10 7.20 15.84
C LEU A 337 -21.74 7.11 15.13
N PHE A 338 -21.71 7.32 13.81
CA PHE A 338 -20.46 7.38 13.05
C PHE A 338 -19.63 8.60 13.48
N ASP A 339 -20.24 9.78 13.51
CA ASP A 339 -19.59 11.05 13.89
C ASP A 339 -19.06 10.99 15.33
N GLN A 340 -19.81 10.37 16.24
CA GLN A 340 -19.39 10.18 17.64
C GLN A 340 -18.21 9.21 17.77
N ALA A 341 -18.18 8.15 16.95
CA ALA A 341 -17.14 7.13 17.00
C ALA A 341 -15.83 7.57 16.30
N LEU A 342 -15.95 8.33 15.21
CA LEU A 342 -14.85 8.88 14.41
C LEU A 342 -14.95 10.40 14.25
N PRO A 343 -14.74 11.20 15.32
CA PRO A 343 -14.85 12.66 15.25
C PRO A 343 -13.85 13.32 14.29
N ASN A 344 -12.77 12.61 13.93
CA ASN A 344 -11.78 13.03 12.93
C ASN A 344 -11.72 12.06 11.75
N ALA A 345 -12.88 11.57 11.29
CA ALA A 345 -12.98 10.51 10.28
C ALA A 345 -12.09 10.71 9.05
N THR A 346 -11.95 11.95 8.55
CA THR A 346 -11.07 12.26 7.41
C THR A 346 -9.62 11.82 7.64
N ASP A 347 -9.07 12.04 8.84
CA ASP A 347 -7.70 11.65 9.16
C ASP A 347 -7.59 10.14 9.44
N ASP A 348 -8.56 9.56 10.14
CA ASP A 348 -8.65 8.11 10.34
C ASP A 348 -8.67 7.37 8.97
N ILE A 349 -9.49 7.83 8.03
CA ILE A 349 -9.60 7.26 6.68
C ILE A 349 -8.27 7.39 5.92
N ARG A 350 -7.56 8.52 5.99
CA ARG A 350 -6.24 8.67 5.34
C ARG A 350 -5.23 7.66 5.89
N VAL A 351 -5.22 7.44 7.21
CA VAL A 351 -4.34 6.44 7.83
C VAL A 351 -4.67 5.03 7.31
N ILE A 352 -5.96 4.70 7.22
CA ILE A 352 -6.41 3.41 6.69
C ILE A 352 -6.02 3.25 5.22
N VAL A 353 -6.25 4.25 4.38
CA VAL A 353 -5.85 4.26 2.96
C VAL A 353 -4.37 3.94 2.82
N ARG A 354 -3.50 4.61 3.59
CA ARG A 354 -2.05 4.35 3.57
C ARG A 354 -1.75 2.90 3.94
N LYS A 355 -2.36 2.38 5.00
CA LYS A 355 -2.10 1.01 5.47
C LYS A 355 -2.65 -0.06 4.52
N VAL A 356 -3.82 0.15 3.92
CA VAL A 356 -4.38 -0.73 2.88
C VAL A 356 -3.42 -0.81 1.70
N ASN A 357 -2.94 0.33 1.21
CA ASN A 357 -2.00 0.38 0.09
C ASN A 357 -0.65 -0.25 0.46
N GLU A 358 -0.15 -0.01 1.67
CA GLU A 358 1.03 -0.70 2.21
C GLU A 358 0.85 -2.21 2.21
N LEU A 359 -0.32 -2.75 2.58
CA LEU A 359 -0.52 -4.19 2.61
C LEU A 359 -0.71 -4.82 1.22
N LEU A 360 -1.21 -4.05 0.24
CA LEU A 360 -1.51 -4.52 -1.12
C LEU A 360 -0.35 -4.34 -2.13
N TYR A 361 0.55 -3.38 -1.90
CA TYR A 361 1.54 -2.95 -2.91
C TYR A 361 2.94 -2.75 -2.33
N ASN A 362 3.96 -2.84 -3.18
CA ASN A 362 5.36 -2.54 -2.79
C ASN A 362 5.70 -1.07 -2.82
N ASN A 363 5.04 -0.31 -3.68
CA ASN A 363 5.27 1.11 -3.84
C ASN A 363 4.07 1.77 -4.54
N PRO A 364 3.90 3.10 -4.43
CA PRO A 364 2.82 3.82 -5.09
C PRO A 364 2.83 3.73 -6.62
N GLY A 365 3.96 3.40 -7.25
CA GLY A 365 4.08 3.25 -8.71
C GLY A 365 3.37 2.00 -9.25
N GLU A 366 3.02 1.05 -8.38
CA GLU A 366 2.17 -0.08 -8.72
C GLU A 366 0.68 0.30 -8.77
N LEU A 367 0.28 1.53 -8.40
CA LEU A 367 -1.10 2.00 -8.51
C LEU A 367 -1.40 2.51 -9.93
N LEU A 368 -2.50 2.05 -10.52
CA LEU A 368 -2.89 2.39 -11.90
C LEU A 368 -3.65 3.71 -12.00
N GLY A 369 -3.01 4.79 -11.57
CA GLY A 369 -3.56 6.16 -11.57
C GLY A 369 -4.27 6.56 -10.28
N GLY A 370 -4.61 5.57 -9.46
CA GLY A 370 -5.04 5.73 -8.07
C GLY A 370 -6.37 6.45 -7.87
N VAL A 371 -7.03 6.14 -6.75
CA VAL A 371 -8.23 6.86 -6.32
C VAL A 371 -7.84 8.28 -5.90
N GLN A 372 -8.44 9.29 -6.53
CA GLN A 372 -8.21 10.71 -6.21
C GLN A 372 -9.17 11.23 -5.16
N LYS A 373 -10.36 10.64 -5.06
CA LYS A 373 -11.38 11.02 -4.09
C LYS A 373 -12.10 9.82 -3.52
N ILE A 374 -12.25 9.81 -2.19
CA ILE A 374 -13.07 8.86 -1.46
C ILE A 374 -14.20 9.64 -0.80
N LYS A 375 -15.42 9.30 -1.18
CA LYS A 375 -16.63 9.80 -0.55
C LYS A 375 -17.15 8.74 0.43
N VAL A 376 -17.29 9.07 1.70
CA VAL A 376 -17.96 8.23 2.69
C VAL A 376 -19.35 8.76 2.92
N THR A 377 -20.38 7.92 2.75
CA THR A 377 -21.77 8.28 3.06
C THR A 377 -22.31 7.43 4.20
N ILE A 378 -23.12 8.01 5.07
CA ILE A 378 -23.82 7.30 6.14
C ILE A 378 -25.32 7.46 5.91
N GLU A 379 -26.02 6.34 5.70
CA GLU A 379 -27.38 6.31 5.16
C GLU A 379 -28.28 5.34 5.96
N ASP A 380 -29.59 5.64 6.05
CA ASP A 380 -30.58 4.74 6.65
C ASP A 380 -31.00 3.62 5.68
N VAL A 381 -30.11 2.64 5.52
CA VAL A 381 -30.29 1.50 4.60
C VAL A 381 -30.09 0.17 5.32
N PRO A 382 -30.66 -0.95 4.84
CA PRO A 382 -30.26 -2.28 5.33
C PRO A 382 -28.83 -2.65 4.91
N GLY A 383 -28.27 -3.71 5.49
CA GLY A 383 -26.90 -4.16 5.21
C GLY A 383 -25.86 -3.56 6.16
N VAL A 384 -24.59 -3.72 5.85
CA VAL A 384 -23.46 -3.24 6.67
C VAL A 384 -22.83 -2.01 6.02
N ALA A 385 -22.21 -2.21 4.87
CA ALA A 385 -21.57 -1.19 4.06
C ALA A 385 -21.45 -1.67 2.61
N TRP A 386 -20.94 -0.81 1.74
CA TRP A 386 -20.62 -1.13 0.36
C TRP A 386 -19.57 -0.16 -0.20
N ALA A 387 -18.78 -0.62 -1.17
CA ALA A 387 -17.91 0.20 -1.99
C ALA A 387 -18.40 0.25 -3.45
N SER A 388 -18.35 1.42 -4.08
CA SER A 388 -18.62 1.58 -5.51
C SER A 388 -17.89 2.80 -6.09
N GLY A 389 -18.20 3.17 -7.33
CA GLY A 389 -17.58 4.29 -8.04
C GLY A 389 -16.56 3.83 -9.07
N ASP A 390 -15.92 4.81 -9.69
CA ASP A 390 -14.93 4.59 -10.74
C ASP A 390 -13.49 4.63 -10.19
N HIS A 391 -12.51 4.64 -11.07
CA HIS A 391 -11.10 4.64 -10.73
C HIS A 391 -10.60 5.98 -10.14
N ILE A 392 -11.32 7.09 -10.36
CA ILE A 392 -10.99 8.42 -9.86
C ILE A 392 -11.70 8.68 -8.54
N GLN A 393 -13.01 8.45 -8.50
CA GLN A 393 -13.86 8.68 -7.34
C GLN A 393 -14.54 7.40 -6.88
N LYS A 394 -14.16 6.95 -5.68
CA LYS A 394 -14.80 5.85 -4.97
C LYS A 394 -15.79 6.37 -3.93
N THR A 395 -16.85 5.60 -3.69
CA THR A 395 -17.80 5.85 -2.61
C THR A 395 -17.84 4.64 -1.68
N VAL A 396 -17.75 4.87 -0.37
CA VAL A 396 -17.96 3.87 0.69
C VAL A 396 -19.21 4.27 1.47
N GLY A 397 -20.28 3.49 1.37
CA GLY A 397 -21.52 3.72 2.09
C GLY A 397 -21.59 2.91 3.38
N PHE A 398 -22.08 3.49 4.46
CA PHE A 398 -22.35 2.84 5.75
C PHE A 398 -23.84 2.83 6.06
N SER A 399 -24.34 1.67 6.50
CA SER A 399 -25.69 1.56 7.06
C SER A 399 -25.74 2.13 8.48
N SER A 400 -26.55 3.16 8.70
CA SER A 400 -26.81 3.66 10.05
C SER A 400 -27.62 2.65 10.90
N ARG A 401 -28.41 1.77 10.26
CA ARG A 401 -29.13 0.67 10.96
C ARG A 401 -28.17 -0.33 11.55
N PHE A 402 -27.11 -0.68 10.82
CA PHE A 402 -26.03 -1.50 11.33
C PHE A 402 -25.33 -0.83 12.51
N LEU A 403 -24.99 0.45 12.41
CA LEU A 403 -24.35 1.18 13.52
C LEU A 403 -25.22 1.17 14.79
N ARG A 404 -26.53 1.32 14.66
CA ARG A 404 -27.48 1.19 15.77
C ARG A 404 -27.43 -0.19 16.41
N ASP A 405 -27.43 -1.24 15.60
CA ASP A 405 -27.42 -2.62 16.10
C ASP A 405 -26.12 -2.92 16.84
N ILE A 406 -24.98 -2.39 16.36
CA ILE A 406 -23.70 -2.45 17.05
C ILE A 406 -23.72 -1.64 18.36
N ALA A 407 -24.29 -0.44 18.36
CA ALA A 407 -24.40 0.40 19.55
C ALA A 407 -25.27 -0.22 20.65
N ASN A 408 -26.24 -1.06 20.28
CA ASN A 408 -27.10 -1.79 21.21
C ASN A 408 -26.45 -3.07 21.77
N ASP A 409 -25.34 -3.53 21.20
CA ASP A 409 -24.59 -4.69 21.70
C ASP A 409 -23.48 -4.22 22.66
N PRO A 410 -23.60 -4.47 23.98
CA PRO A 410 -22.62 -4.01 24.96
C PRO A 410 -21.24 -4.63 24.79
N ASN A 411 -21.10 -5.72 24.02
CA ASN A 411 -19.82 -6.38 23.77
C ASN A 411 -19.08 -5.80 22.58
N LYS A 412 -19.71 -4.90 21.81
CA LYS A 412 -19.11 -4.32 20.60
C LYS A 412 -18.71 -2.86 20.81
N SER A 413 -17.82 -2.40 19.93
CA SER A 413 -17.36 -1.01 19.85
C SER A 413 -17.78 -0.49 18.50
N VAL A 414 -18.60 0.56 18.49
CA VAL A 414 -19.01 1.21 17.23
C VAL A 414 -17.78 1.70 16.48
N ARG A 415 -16.77 2.25 17.18
CA ARG A 415 -15.51 2.70 16.59
C ARG A 415 -14.75 1.55 15.93
N ASP A 416 -14.53 0.45 16.65
CA ASP A 416 -13.73 -0.67 16.13
C ASP A 416 -14.43 -1.33 14.93
N GLU A 417 -15.76 -1.42 14.97
CA GLU A 417 -16.52 -1.96 13.85
C GLU A 417 -16.45 -1.05 12.63
N ILE A 418 -16.60 0.27 12.79
CA ILE A 418 -16.42 1.22 11.68
C ILE A 418 -15.01 1.10 11.11
N LEU A 419 -13.96 1.05 11.95
CA LEU A 419 -12.59 0.90 11.48
C LEU A 419 -12.40 -0.42 10.71
N GLY A 420 -12.91 -1.53 11.22
CA GLY A 420 -12.85 -2.83 10.53
C GLY A 420 -13.56 -2.83 9.17
N VAL A 421 -14.75 -2.24 9.10
CA VAL A 421 -15.48 -2.06 7.84
C VAL A 421 -14.72 -1.13 6.90
N LEU A 422 -14.13 -0.03 7.38
CA LEU A 422 -13.31 0.84 6.54
C LEU A 422 -12.11 0.11 5.94
N TYR A 423 -11.40 -0.73 6.71
CA TYR A 423 -10.30 -1.54 6.16
C TYR A 423 -10.78 -2.50 5.06
N HIS A 424 -11.96 -3.10 5.22
CA HIS A 424 -12.57 -3.96 4.21
C HIS A 424 -12.98 -3.17 2.96
N GLU A 425 -13.83 -2.14 3.10
CA GLU A 425 -14.41 -1.41 1.96
C GLU A 425 -13.36 -0.56 1.21
N LEU A 426 -12.38 0.00 1.93
CA LEU A 426 -11.28 0.72 1.28
C LEU A 426 -10.34 -0.25 0.55
N THR A 427 -10.30 -1.53 0.92
CA THR A 427 -9.58 -2.53 0.13
C THR A 427 -10.21 -2.66 -1.26
N HIS A 428 -11.54 -2.73 -1.38
CA HIS A 428 -12.25 -2.70 -2.68
C HIS A 428 -11.99 -1.44 -3.51
N CYS A 429 -11.62 -0.32 -2.87
CA CYS A 429 -11.28 0.91 -3.57
C CYS A 429 -9.92 0.83 -4.29
N TYR A 430 -9.00 0.01 -3.81
CA TYR A 430 -7.61 -0.04 -4.29
C TYR A 430 -7.20 -1.36 -4.91
N GLN A 431 -7.69 -2.49 -4.40
CA GLN A 431 -7.28 -3.81 -4.87
C GLN A 431 -7.58 -4.01 -6.35
N TYR A 432 -6.79 -4.87 -6.98
CA TYR A 432 -7.09 -5.32 -8.31
C TYR A 432 -8.23 -6.34 -8.32
N ASP A 433 -8.99 -6.33 -9.40
CA ASP A 433 -10.09 -7.23 -9.65
C ASP A 433 -10.02 -7.68 -11.10
N ASP A 434 -9.80 -8.98 -11.31
CA ASP A 434 -9.65 -9.58 -12.63
C ASP A 434 -10.98 -10.02 -13.25
N ASN A 435 -12.09 -9.42 -12.83
CA ASN A 435 -13.44 -9.68 -13.33
C ASN A 435 -13.67 -9.13 -14.76
N ARG A 436 -12.80 -9.56 -15.69
CA ARG A 436 -12.34 -8.69 -16.76
C ARG A 436 -13.37 -8.34 -17.83
N TYR A 437 -14.47 -9.07 -17.98
CA TYR A 437 -15.58 -8.68 -18.86
C TYR A 437 -16.90 -9.22 -18.31
N ALA A 438 -17.99 -8.44 -18.42
CA ALA A 438 -19.25 -8.57 -17.68
C ALA A 438 -20.07 -9.88 -17.88
N ASP A 439 -19.48 -10.98 -18.32
CA ASP A 439 -20.13 -12.29 -18.30
C ASP A 439 -20.01 -12.95 -16.92
N LYS A 440 -21.03 -12.66 -16.09
CA LYS A 440 -21.19 -13.18 -14.73
C LYS A 440 -21.56 -14.67 -14.67
N SER A 441 -21.54 -15.40 -15.80
CA SER A 441 -22.03 -16.79 -15.87
C SER A 441 -20.95 -17.87 -15.70
N VAL A 442 -19.66 -17.49 -15.60
CA VAL A 442 -18.53 -18.40 -15.34
C VAL A 442 -17.91 -18.04 -13.99
N GLY A 443 -17.62 -19.05 -13.15
CA GLY A 443 -17.28 -18.91 -11.73
C GLY A 443 -16.28 -17.80 -11.40
N GLY A 444 -16.82 -16.64 -10.99
CA GLY A 444 -16.06 -15.41 -10.81
C GLY A 444 -15.14 -15.42 -9.59
N VAL A 445 -14.22 -14.46 -9.58
CA VAL A 445 -13.27 -14.22 -8.48
C VAL A 445 -13.92 -13.48 -7.29
N SER A 446 -15.25 -13.39 -7.17
CA SER A 446 -15.89 -12.63 -6.10
C SER A 446 -15.50 -13.12 -4.70
N TYR A 447 -15.33 -14.44 -4.50
CA TYR A 447 -14.83 -14.95 -3.22
C TYR A 447 -13.39 -14.51 -2.92
N MET A 448 -12.57 -14.33 -3.95
CA MET A 448 -11.19 -13.84 -3.86
C MET A 448 -11.18 -12.36 -3.50
N VAL A 449 -12.01 -11.57 -4.18
CA VAL A 449 -12.17 -10.12 -3.99
C VAL A 449 -12.65 -9.83 -2.56
N GLU A 450 -13.69 -10.51 -2.08
CA GLU A 450 -14.17 -10.37 -0.69
C GLU A 450 -13.18 -10.96 0.33
N GLY A 451 -12.59 -12.10 0.00
CA GLY A 451 -11.60 -12.74 0.86
C GLY A 451 -10.36 -11.88 1.08
N LEU A 452 -9.83 -11.25 0.03
CA LEU A 452 -8.68 -10.35 0.11
C LEU A 452 -8.99 -9.12 0.97
N ALA A 453 -10.19 -8.52 0.83
CA ALA A 453 -10.64 -7.44 1.69
C ALA A 453 -10.68 -7.83 3.18
N ASP A 454 -11.20 -9.02 3.50
CA ASP A 454 -11.17 -9.53 4.87
C ASP A 454 -9.76 -9.92 5.34
N THR A 455 -8.87 -10.40 4.46
CA THR A 455 -7.46 -10.62 4.80
C THR A 455 -6.80 -9.33 5.29
N ILE A 456 -7.08 -8.19 4.65
CA ILE A 456 -6.58 -6.89 5.11
C ILE A 456 -7.16 -6.55 6.48
N ARG A 457 -8.47 -6.73 6.68
CA ARG A 457 -9.13 -6.55 7.99
C ARG A 457 -8.51 -7.43 9.09
N PHE A 458 -8.16 -8.68 8.79
CA PHE A 458 -7.45 -9.59 9.71
C PHE A 458 -6.01 -9.16 9.97
N ALA A 459 -5.30 -8.67 8.95
CA ALA A 459 -3.90 -8.24 9.08
C ALA A 459 -3.74 -7.09 10.08
N VAL A 460 -4.76 -6.24 10.21
CA VAL A 460 -4.82 -5.13 11.19
C VAL A 460 -5.63 -5.46 12.45
N GLY A 461 -6.11 -6.70 12.59
CA GLY A 461 -6.77 -7.22 13.79
C GLY A 461 -8.11 -6.59 14.13
N TYR A 462 -8.89 -6.13 13.14
CA TYR A 462 -10.27 -5.66 13.33
C TYR A 462 -11.33 -6.73 13.02
N HIS A 463 -10.94 -8.00 13.10
CA HIS A 463 -11.84 -9.15 13.10
C HIS A 463 -11.19 -10.30 13.88
N ASP A 464 -11.99 -11.07 14.64
CA ASP A 464 -11.50 -12.27 15.30
C ASP A 464 -11.25 -13.37 14.27
N ARG A 465 -9.99 -13.76 14.11
CA ARG A 465 -9.57 -14.87 13.25
C ARG A 465 -9.42 -16.20 13.97
N TYR A 466 -9.39 -16.20 15.31
CA TYR A 466 -9.12 -17.39 16.11
C TYR A 466 -10.39 -18.14 16.51
N SER A 467 -11.56 -17.52 16.35
CA SER A 467 -12.86 -18.16 16.54
C SER A 467 -13.31 -19.03 15.36
N MET A 468 -12.55 -19.10 14.27
CA MET A 468 -12.94 -19.90 13.10
C MET A 468 -12.77 -21.39 13.37
N THR A 469 -13.78 -22.18 13.00
CA THR A 469 -13.80 -23.64 13.17
C THR A 469 -13.61 -24.35 11.84
N LYS A 470 -13.31 -25.65 11.89
CA LYS A 470 -13.24 -26.51 10.71
C LYS A 470 -14.54 -26.52 9.90
N GLY A 471 -14.42 -26.73 8.60
CA GLY A 471 -15.53 -26.81 7.65
C GLY A 471 -15.38 -25.86 6.46
N GLY A 472 -16.38 -25.90 5.58
CA GLY A 472 -16.47 -25.03 4.42
C GLY A 472 -15.42 -25.29 3.33
N THR A 473 -15.22 -24.29 2.49
CA THR A 473 -14.22 -24.28 1.41
C THR A 473 -13.45 -22.98 1.42
N TRP A 474 -12.24 -22.97 0.84
CA TRP A 474 -11.47 -21.73 0.68
C TRP A 474 -12.12 -20.73 -0.30
N GLN A 475 -13.24 -21.09 -0.93
CA GLN A 475 -14.03 -20.25 -1.85
C GLN A 475 -15.30 -19.69 -1.22
N ASP A 476 -15.51 -19.85 0.09
CA ASP A 476 -16.71 -19.35 0.77
C ASP A 476 -16.73 -17.81 0.89
N GLY A 477 -15.67 -17.13 0.45
CA GLY A 477 -15.53 -15.67 0.50
C GLY A 477 -15.30 -15.14 1.90
N TYR A 478 -15.28 -13.81 2.03
CA TYR A 478 -15.25 -13.09 3.31
C TYR A 478 -14.25 -13.70 4.31
N GLY A 479 -14.67 -13.88 5.57
CA GLY A 479 -13.83 -14.34 6.66
C GLY A 479 -13.15 -15.68 6.40
N THR A 480 -13.86 -16.66 5.81
CA THR A 480 -13.31 -18.00 5.58
C THR A 480 -12.13 -17.97 4.63
N THR A 481 -12.32 -17.35 3.46
CA THR A 481 -11.24 -17.17 2.48
C THR A 481 -10.17 -16.23 3.02
N GLY A 482 -10.58 -15.14 3.67
CA GLY A 482 -9.68 -14.11 4.15
C GLY A 482 -8.73 -14.58 5.25
N ASN A 483 -9.21 -15.41 6.18
CA ASN A 483 -8.39 -15.99 7.23
C ASN A 483 -7.44 -17.08 6.69
N PHE A 484 -7.87 -17.84 5.68
CA PHE A 484 -7.00 -18.78 4.98
C PHE A 484 -5.83 -18.07 4.28
N PHE A 485 -6.09 -17.00 3.53
CA PHE A 485 -5.03 -16.21 2.92
C PHE A 485 -4.12 -15.56 3.96
N ARG A 486 -4.69 -15.10 5.08
CA ARG A 486 -3.88 -14.61 6.19
C ARG A 486 -2.98 -15.69 6.78
N TRP A 487 -3.46 -16.92 6.91
CA TRP A 487 -2.65 -18.06 7.35
C TRP A 487 -1.53 -18.40 6.36
N ILE A 488 -1.78 -18.31 5.04
CA ILE A 488 -0.73 -18.49 4.01
C ILE A 488 0.36 -17.42 4.19
N GLU A 489 -0.02 -16.15 4.30
CA GLU A 489 0.90 -15.02 4.54
C GLU A 489 1.78 -15.28 5.77
N ASP A 490 1.17 -15.67 6.89
CA ASP A 490 1.85 -15.83 8.17
C ASP A 490 2.75 -17.07 8.24
N THR A 491 2.39 -18.16 7.55
CA THR A 491 3.00 -19.48 7.82
C THR A 491 3.70 -20.11 6.62
N LYS A 492 3.35 -19.72 5.39
CA LYS A 492 3.82 -20.36 4.16
C LYS A 492 4.62 -19.43 3.28
N LYS A 493 4.15 -18.20 3.10
CA LYS A 493 4.68 -17.27 2.11
C LYS A 493 4.47 -15.83 2.55
N PRO A 494 5.43 -15.24 3.30
CA PRO A 494 5.44 -13.81 3.54
C PRO A 494 5.44 -13.02 2.22
N GLY A 495 4.59 -12.00 2.12
CA GLY A 495 4.34 -11.22 0.90
C GLY A 495 3.35 -11.86 -0.08
N PHE A 496 2.67 -12.94 0.30
CA PHE A 496 1.62 -13.58 -0.49
C PHE A 496 0.48 -12.62 -0.82
N ILE A 497 0.02 -11.80 0.13
CA ILE A 497 -1.12 -10.87 -0.09
C ILE A 497 -0.85 -9.93 -1.26
N ARG A 498 0.35 -9.32 -1.30
CA ARG A 498 0.76 -8.41 -2.39
C ARG A 498 0.84 -9.13 -3.74
N GLN A 499 1.40 -10.34 -3.73
CA GLN A 499 1.53 -11.15 -4.94
C GLN A 499 0.17 -11.63 -5.46
N LEU A 500 -0.74 -11.98 -4.56
CA LEU A 500 -2.11 -12.36 -4.88
C LEU A 500 -2.87 -11.18 -5.49
N ASN A 501 -2.82 -10.01 -4.85
CA ASN A 501 -3.38 -8.77 -5.40
C ASN A 501 -2.82 -8.47 -6.79
N ALA A 502 -1.49 -8.47 -6.96
CA ALA A 502 -0.84 -8.25 -8.26
C ALA A 502 -1.29 -9.26 -9.33
N SER A 503 -1.59 -10.51 -8.94
CA SER A 503 -2.07 -11.53 -9.85
C SER A 503 -3.50 -11.31 -10.35
N LEU A 504 -4.27 -10.47 -9.66
CA LEU A 504 -5.64 -10.06 -10.02
C LEU A 504 -5.66 -8.81 -10.90
N THR A 505 -4.50 -8.34 -11.39
CA THR A 505 -4.45 -7.20 -12.31
C THR A 505 -5.43 -7.43 -13.46
N PRO A 506 -6.32 -6.48 -13.81
CA PRO A 506 -7.25 -6.63 -14.93
C PRO A 506 -6.63 -6.32 -16.30
N PHE A 507 -5.31 -6.16 -16.39
CA PHE A 507 -4.65 -5.61 -17.58
C PHE A 507 -3.48 -6.43 -18.12
N ASP A 508 -3.46 -7.76 -17.90
CA ASP A 508 -2.37 -8.65 -18.35
C ASP A 508 -2.74 -9.61 -19.51
N GLY A 509 -3.97 -9.55 -20.00
CA GLY A 509 -4.52 -10.44 -21.03
C GLY A 509 -4.91 -11.86 -20.59
N GLN A 510 -4.76 -12.23 -19.32
CA GLN A 510 -5.09 -13.55 -18.76
C GLN A 510 -6.27 -13.46 -17.79
N ASP A 511 -7.12 -14.51 -17.74
CA ASP A 511 -8.11 -14.67 -16.68
C ASP A 511 -7.45 -15.39 -15.49
N TRP A 512 -7.80 -14.95 -14.30
CA TRP A 512 -7.29 -15.54 -13.07
C TRP A 512 -7.79 -16.96 -12.88
N THR A 513 -6.89 -17.86 -12.46
CA THR A 513 -7.24 -19.24 -12.12
C THR A 513 -6.62 -19.63 -10.78
N GLU A 514 -7.20 -20.62 -10.11
CA GLU A 514 -6.74 -21.13 -8.82
C GLU A 514 -5.28 -21.63 -8.86
N GLY A 515 -4.81 -22.04 -10.04
CA GLY A 515 -3.41 -22.41 -10.28
C GLY A 515 -2.42 -21.30 -9.90
N LYS A 516 -2.86 -20.05 -9.89
CA LYS A 516 -2.04 -18.90 -9.48
C LYS A 516 -1.57 -19.02 -8.03
N ILE A 517 -2.39 -19.56 -7.13
CA ILE A 517 -1.98 -19.78 -5.73
C ILE A 517 -0.82 -20.79 -5.68
N GLN A 518 -0.84 -21.83 -6.52
CA GLN A 518 0.26 -22.78 -6.61
C GLN A 518 1.51 -22.16 -7.24
N GLU A 519 1.38 -21.30 -8.25
CA GLU A 519 2.51 -20.55 -8.79
C GLU A 519 3.18 -19.67 -7.74
N LEU A 520 2.39 -19.00 -6.88
CA LEU A 520 2.90 -18.09 -5.85
C LEU A 520 3.52 -18.82 -4.65
N THR A 521 2.92 -19.92 -4.23
CA THR A 521 3.30 -20.64 -2.99
C THR A 521 4.14 -21.89 -3.23
N GLY A 522 4.20 -22.39 -4.46
CA GLY A 522 4.77 -23.69 -4.81
C GLY A 522 3.91 -24.89 -4.39
N THR A 523 2.75 -24.67 -3.76
CA THR A 523 1.89 -25.74 -3.19
C THR A 523 0.47 -25.64 -3.72
N ASN A 524 -0.16 -26.78 -4.03
CA ASN A 524 -1.54 -26.79 -4.49
C ASN A 524 -2.50 -26.20 -3.43
N VAL A 525 -3.45 -25.37 -3.86
CA VAL A 525 -4.39 -24.68 -2.95
C VAL A 525 -5.20 -25.64 -2.08
N ASN A 526 -5.59 -26.81 -2.59
CA ASN A 526 -6.36 -27.78 -1.80
C ASN A 526 -5.50 -28.47 -0.72
N THR A 527 -4.20 -28.63 -0.98
CA THR A 527 -3.23 -29.09 0.03
C THR A 527 -3.08 -28.03 1.11
N LEU A 528 -2.87 -26.77 0.73
CA LEU A 528 -2.81 -25.65 1.67
C LEU A 528 -4.09 -25.53 2.52
N TRP A 529 -5.26 -25.69 1.89
CA TRP A 529 -6.54 -25.67 2.60
C TRP A 529 -6.65 -26.80 3.63
N THR A 530 -6.22 -28.01 3.26
CA THR A 530 -6.20 -29.16 4.18
C THR A 530 -5.30 -28.89 5.39
N GLU A 531 -4.12 -28.31 5.16
CA GLU A 531 -3.19 -27.93 6.22
C GLU A 531 -3.77 -26.82 7.12
N TYR A 532 -4.39 -25.79 6.53
CA TYR A 532 -5.07 -24.73 7.27
C TYR A 532 -6.19 -25.30 8.16
N GLN A 533 -7.06 -26.14 7.60
CA GLN A 533 -8.14 -26.81 8.34
C GLN A 533 -7.59 -27.63 9.52
N ALA A 534 -6.41 -28.24 9.39
CA ALA A 534 -5.76 -28.96 10.50
C ALA A 534 -5.30 -28.04 11.64
N THR A 535 -5.14 -26.73 11.39
CA THR A 535 -4.79 -25.74 12.42
C THR A 535 -6.00 -25.20 13.20
N LEU A 536 -7.22 -25.37 12.67
CA LEU A 536 -8.43 -24.83 13.29
C LEU A 536 -8.97 -25.73 14.40
N PRO A 537 -9.67 -25.17 15.41
CA PRO A 537 -10.48 -25.94 16.34
C PRO A 537 -11.62 -26.68 15.63
N ASN A 538 -12.07 -27.79 16.23
CA ASN A 538 -13.20 -28.59 15.72
C ASN A 538 -14.53 -27.85 15.84
#